data_AF-A0A099TEE3-F1
#
_entry.id   AF-A0A099TEE3-F1
#
_cell.length_a   1.000
_cell.length_b   1.000
_cell.length_c   1.000
_cell.angle_alpha   90.00
_cell.angle_beta   90.00
_cell.angle_gamma   90.00
#
_symmetry.space_group_name_H-M   'P 1'
#
loop_
_entity.id
_entity.type
_entity.pdbx_description
1 polymer ?
#
loop_
_entity_poly.entity_id
_entity_poly.type
_entity_poly.pdbx_seq_one_letter_code
_entity_poly.pdbx_strand_id
1 'polypeptide(L)' 'MLNNIGLPGILLIAIVVLVLFGRGKISSLMGEVGKGITSFKKGIKEGTEELEAAKDDEATPADVARDVTPAETEKDKV' A
#
# COMPACT_ATOMS: atom_id res chain seq x y z
N MET A 1 -6.26 15.29 -37.31
CA MET A 1 -7.71 15.25 -37.04
C MET A 1 -8.12 14.26 -35.94
N LEU A 2 -7.24 13.38 -35.44
CA LEU A 2 -7.53 12.43 -34.34
C LEU A 2 -7.22 12.97 -32.92
N ASN A 3 -6.54 14.11 -32.81
CA ASN A 3 -6.12 14.69 -31.52
C ASN A 3 -7.29 15.20 -30.65
N ASN A 4 -8.51 15.27 -31.22
CA ASN A 4 -9.73 15.64 -30.51
C ASN A 4 -10.51 14.43 -29.98
N ILE A 5 -9.99 13.20 -30.08
CA ILE A 5 -10.70 12.00 -29.58
C ILE A 5 -10.27 11.60 -28.17
N GLY A 6 -9.08 12.01 -27.71
CA GLY A 6 -8.58 11.65 -26.38
C GLY A 6 -9.47 12.15 -25.23
N LEU A 7 -9.27 13.40 -24.82
CA LEU A 7 -10.06 14.02 -23.75
C LEU A 7 -11.57 14.13 -24.10
N PRO A 8 -11.96 14.60 -25.31
CA PRO A 8 -13.37 14.77 -25.65
C PRO A 8 -14.13 13.45 -25.82
N GLY A 9 -13.46 12.40 -26.31
CA GLY A 9 -14.08 11.07 -26.45
C GLY A 9 -14.35 10.42 -25.10
N ILE A 10 -13.41 10.53 -24.15
CA ILE A 10 -13.61 10.05 -22.78
C ILE A 10 -14.79 10.77 -22.11
N LEU A 11 -14.94 12.09 -22.32
CA LEU A 11 -16.05 12.86 -21.79
C LEU A 11 -17.41 12.40 -22.35
N LEU A 12 -17.48 12.09 -23.65
CA LEU A 12 -18.69 11.58 -24.29
C LEU A 12 -19.08 10.21 -23.71
N ILE A 13 -18.10 9.31 -23.55
CA ILE A 13 -18.32 7.99 -22.93
C ILE A 13 -18.82 8.16 -21.49
N ALA A 14 -18.22 9.05 -20.70
CA ALA A 14 -18.63 9.32 -19.33
C ALA A 14 -20.08 9.81 -19.25
N ILE A 15 -20.53 10.67 -20.18
CA ILE A 15 -21.92 11.14 -20.26
C ILE A 15 -22.86 9.97 -20.59
N VAL A 16 -22.52 9.13 -21.58
CA VAL A 16 -23.35 7.97 -21.94
C VAL A 16 -23.50 7.00 -20.76
N VAL A 17 -22.40 6.69 -20.07
CA VAL A 17 -22.42 5.85 -18.87
C VAL A 17 -23.26 6.49 -17.76
N LEU A 18 -23.13 7.81 -17.54
CA LEU A 18 -23.91 8.53 -16.55
C LEU A 18 -25.42 8.49 -16.85
N VAL A 19 -25.83 8.54 -18.12
CA VAL A 19 -27.24 8.44 -18.52
C VAL A 19 -27.78 7.02 -18.32
N LEU A 20 -27.02 6.00 -18.71
CA LEU A 20 -27.44 4.58 -18.59
C LEU A 20 -27.52 4.11 -17.13
N PHE A 21 -26.54 4.49 -16.31
CA PHE A 21 -26.46 4.06 -14.91
C PHE A 21 -27.10 5.07 -13.96
N GLY A 22 -27.26 6.33 -14.35
CA GLY A 22 -27.79 7.40 -13.52
C GLY A 22 -26.82 7.88 -12.44
N ARG A 23 -26.91 9.17 -12.07
CA ARG A 23 -26.08 9.79 -11.03
C ARG A 23 -26.15 9.10 -9.66
N GLY A 24 -27.32 8.54 -9.31
CA GLY A 24 -27.55 7.91 -8.01
C GLY A 24 -26.78 6.60 -7.81
N LYS A 25 -26.80 5.70 -8.82
CA LYS A 25 -26.14 4.39 -8.71
C LYS A 25 -24.63 4.52 -8.69
N ILE A 26 -24.07 5.41 -9.53
CA ILE A 26 -22.63 5.67 -9.59
C ILE A 26 -22.13 6.26 -8.27
N SER A 27 -22.86 7.20 -7.68
CA SER A 27 -22.47 7.83 -6.41
C SER A 27 -22.50 6.84 -5.24
N SER A 28 -23.47 5.93 -5.19
CA SER A 28 -23.54 4.89 -4.14
C SER A 28 -22.37 3.92 -4.25
N LEU A 29 -22.09 3.43 -5.48
CA LEU A 29 -20.97 2.52 -5.76
C LEU A 29 -19.61 3.17 -5.44
N MET A 30 -19.41 4.44 -5.83
CA MET A 30 -18.18 5.16 -5.50
C MET A 30 -18.02 5.40 -3.99
N GLY A 31 -19.12 5.57 -3.25
CA GLY A 31 -19.09 5.66 -1.80
C GLY A 31 -18.64 4.36 -1.14
N GLU A 32 -19.15 3.21 -1.59
CA GLU A 32 -18.78 1.88 -1.09
C GLU A 32 -17.33 1.52 -1.44
N VAL A 33 -16.93 1.73 -2.71
CA VAL A 33 -15.55 1.51 -3.17
C VAL A 33 -14.59 2.48 -2.47
N GLY A 34 -14.96 3.74 -2.29
CA GLY A 34 -14.14 4.75 -1.62
C GLY A 34 -13.85 4.40 -0.16
N LYS A 35 -14.83 3.83 0.55
CA LYS A 35 -14.62 3.30 1.92
C LYS A 35 -13.62 2.14 1.91
N GLY A 36 -13.73 1.22 0.96
CA GLY A 36 -12.79 0.10 0.80
C GLY A 36 -11.36 0.56 0.54
N ILE A 37 -11.18 1.50 -0.39
CA ILE A 37 -9.86 2.09 -0.68
C ILE A 37 -9.30 2.85 0.54
N THR A 38 -10.15 3.55 1.28
CA THR A 38 -9.74 4.30 2.48
C THR A 38 -9.27 3.37 3.58
N SER A 39 -10.02 2.30 3.88
CA SER A 39 -9.61 1.29 4.86
C SER A 39 -8.35 0.55 4.43
N PHE A 40 -8.21 0.25 3.15
CA PHE A 40 -7.00 -0.35 2.60
C PHE A 40 -5.78 0.58 2.74
N LYS A 41 -5.93 1.85 2.38
CA LYS A 41 -4.87 2.85 2.56
C LYS A 41 -4.51 3.04 4.02
N LYS A 42 -5.50 3.06 4.92
CA LYS A 42 -5.29 3.14 6.36
C LYS A 42 -4.53 1.92 6.89
N GLY A 43 -4.92 0.71 6.51
CA GLY A 43 -4.23 -0.52 6.90
C GLY A 43 -2.80 -0.61 6.38
N ILE A 44 -2.52 -0.12 5.16
CA ILE A 44 -1.14 -0.01 4.66
C ILE A 44 -0.34 0.99 5.51
N LYS A 45 -0.92 2.16 5.79
CA LYS A 45 -0.24 3.21 6.57
C LYS A 45 0.06 2.74 8.00
N GLU A 46 -0.90 2.11 8.65
CA GLU A 46 -0.73 1.50 9.98
C GLU A 46 0.33 0.39 9.96
N GLY A 47 0.31 -0.49 8.96
CA GLY A 47 1.36 -1.50 8.79
C GLY A 47 2.75 -0.91 8.57
N THR A 48 2.86 0.18 7.79
CA THR A 48 4.15 0.87 7.61
C THR A 48 4.58 1.61 8.88
N GLU A 49 3.66 2.26 9.59
CA GLU A 49 3.97 2.97 10.83
C GLU A 49 4.34 2.00 11.96
N GLU A 50 3.74 0.81 12.04
CA GLU A 50 4.11 -0.24 13.00
C GLU A 50 5.51 -0.81 12.70
N LEU A 51 5.87 -0.95 11.41
CA LEU A 51 7.21 -1.35 10.97
C LEU A 51 8.28 -0.28 11.20
N GLU A 52 7.89 1.01 11.22
CA GLU A 52 8.80 2.14 11.48
C GLU A 52 8.91 2.42 12.99
N ALA A 53 7.81 2.34 13.74
CA ALA A 53 7.81 2.44 15.21
C ALA A 53 8.59 1.28 15.86
N ALA A 54 8.51 0.07 15.30
CA ALA A 54 9.35 -1.06 15.72
C ALA A 54 10.86 -0.85 15.42
N LYS A 55 11.22 0.12 14.58
CA LYS A 55 12.61 0.53 14.32
C LYS A 55 13.04 1.76 15.14
N ASP A 56 12.10 2.65 15.45
CA ASP A 56 12.36 3.88 16.20
C ASP A 56 12.36 3.69 17.73
N ASP A 57 11.72 2.64 18.26
CA ASP A 57 11.94 2.17 19.65
C ASP A 57 13.35 1.56 19.85
N GLU A 58 14.17 1.48 18.80
CA GLU A 58 15.58 1.07 18.84
C GLU A 58 16.54 2.26 18.69
N ALA A 59 16.28 3.38 19.36
CA ALA A 59 17.28 4.45 19.54
C ALA A 59 18.37 4.03 20.57
N THR A 60 19.32 3.18 20.13
CA THR A 60 20.78 3.05 20.42
C THR A 60 21.39 3.61 21.74
N PRO A 61 22.38 2.97 22.43
CA PRO A 61 23.64 2.53 21.80
C PRO A 61 24.31 1.23 22.34
N ALA A 62 24.98 0.52 21.43
CA ALA A 62 26.24 -0.22 21.64
C ALA A 62 26.50 -0.89 23.01
N ASP A 63 26.01 -2.11 23.26
CA ASP A 63 26.76 -3.12 24.04
C ASP A 63 26.14 -4.54 24.06
N VAL A 64 25.60 -5.05 22.95
CA VAL A 64 25.31 -6.49 22.87
C VAL A 64 25.60 -6.98 21.45
N ALA A 65 26.86 -6.85 21.05
CA ALA A 65 27.43 -7.83 20.13
C ALA A 65 27.44 -9.19 20.86
N ARG A 66 26.28 -9.83 20.95
CA ARG A 66 26.22 -11.27 21.18
C ARG A 66 26.55 -11.90 19.83
N ASP A 67 27.85 -12.05 19.63
CA ASP A 67 28.41 -13.05 18.75
C ASP A 67 27.69 -14.38 19.05
N VAL A 68 26.83 -14.78 18.11
CA VAL A 68 26.10 -16.06 18.15
C VAL A 68 26.79 -17.10 17.27
N THR A 69 28.09 -16.95 17.01
CA THR A 69 28.88 -18.06 16.48
C THR A 69 29.06 -19.07 17.62
N PRO A 70 28.44 -20.26 17.58
CA PRO A 70 28.85 -21.32 18.47
C PRO A 70 30.31 -21.60 18.11
N ALA A 71 31.21 -21.52 19.09
CA ALA A 71 32.57 -22.01 18.92
C ALA A 71 32.47 -23.46 18.44
N GLU A 72 32.64 -23.69 17.14
CA GLU A 72 32.90 -25.01 16.58
C GLU A 72 34.24 -25.46 17.15
N THR A 73 34.13 -26.16 18.28
CA THR A 73 34.85 -27.38 18.60
C THR A 73 36.20 -27.50 17.90
N GLU A 74 37.23 -26.97 18.57
CA GLU A 74 38.54 -27.60 18.52
C GLU A 74 38.36 -29.07 18.95
N LYS A 75 38.37 -29.99 17.98
CA LYS A 75 38.87 -31.39 18.02
C LYS A 75 38.26 -32.21 16.89
N ASP A 76 39.07 -32.52 15.88
CA ASP A 76 39.58 -33.88 15.59
C ASP A 76 40.22 -33.82 14.18
N LYS A 77 41.55 -33.93 14.07
CA LYS A 77 42.26 -35.20 13.73
C LYS A 77 42.01 -35.53 12.25
N VAL A 78 42.98 -35.50 11.33
CA VAL A 78 44.26 -36.21 11.25
C VAL A 78 45.05 -35.66 10.07
#